data_AF-A0A661T9N1-F1
#
_entry.id   AF-A0A661T9N1-F1
#
_cell.length_a   1.000
_cell.length_b   1.000
_cell.length_c   1.000
_cell.angle_alpha   90.00
_cell.angle_beta   90.00
_cell.angle_gamma   90.00
#
_symmetry.space_group_name_H-M   'P 1'
#
loop_
_entity.id
_entity.type
_entity.pdbx_description
1 polymer ?
#
loop_
_entity_poly.entity_id
_entity_poly.type
_entity_poly.pdbx_seq_one_letter_code
_entity_poly.pdbx_strand_id
1 'polypeptide(L)'
;MGRCIHFVVHGQPATQGSKRSVPIYSKGKPVIKKGRVITRVIDDNPKVVQWKQQVAYFAAQALDEANINEMFSGAIFLRLVFQRPRPKSHYGTGRNARRLKSSAPPHPTTKPDLLKLARAVEDALSGVVYRDDAQIVKECLKKKYGPHFAVDVTIMEIDGCDSECVDVEVNRESDQEARPKIS
;
A
#
# COMPACT_ATOMS: atom_id res chain seq x y z
N MET A 1 11.71 -21.46 -6.14
CA MET A 1 10.49 -20.80 -5.63
C MET A 1 11.05 -19.68 -4.79
N GLY A 2 10.99 -18.46 -5.31
CA GLY A 2 11.73 -17.35 -4.73
C GLY A 2 11.15 -16.93 -3.37
N ARG A 3 11.89 -16.07 -2.66
CA ARG A 3 11.47 -15.51 -1.37
C ARG A 3 10.12 -14.81 -1.51
N CYS A 4 9.26 -14.95 -0.52
CA CYS A 4 7.92 -14.36 -0.51
C CYS A 4 7.60 -13.79 0.88
N ILE A 5 7.06 -12.58 0.92
CA ILE A 5 6.46 -12.01 2.14
C ILE A 5 5.07 -11.46 1.84
N HIS A 6 4.19 -11.57 2.83
CA HIS A 6 2.84 -11.05 2.82
C HIS A 6 2.54 -10.34 4.12
N PHE A 7 1.89 -9.18 4.05
CA PHE A 7 1.40 -8.48 5.22
C PHE A 7 0.24 -7.54 4.87
N VAL A 8 -0.48 -7.10 5.90
CA VAL A 8 -1.59 -6.15 5.78
C VAL A 8 -1.31 -4.93 6.64
N VAL A 9 -1.35 -3.75 6.02
CA VAL A 9 -1.22 -2.48 6.74
C VAL A 9 -2.61 -1.89 6.93
N HIS A 10 -3.08 -1.86 8.16
CA HIS A 10 -4.36 -1.23 8.53
C HIS A 10 -4.24 0.29 8.66
N GLY A 11 -5.31 1.00 8.30
CA GLY A 11 -5.34 2.46 8.33
C GLY A 11 -5.59 3.04 6.94
N GLN A 12 -5.87 4.34 6.87
CA GLN A 12 -6.18 5.02 5.62
C GLN A 12 -4.91 5.23 4.79
N PRO A 13 -4.78 4.60 3.60
CA PRO A 13 -3.60 4.81 2.76
C PRO A 13 -3.45 6.27 2.35
N ALA A 14 -2.22 6.78 2.44
CA ALA A 14 -1.87 8.12 2.00
C ALA A 14 -1.15 8.04 0.64
N THR A 15 -1.56 8.89 -0.31
CA THR A 15 -0.91 8.95 -1.62
C THR A 15 0.45 9.62 -1.54
N GLN A 16 1.37 9.16 -2.38
CA GLN A 16 2.56 9.90 -2.74
C GLN A 16 2.12 11.15 -3.51
N GLY A 17 2.19 12.29 -2.82
CA GLY A 17 1.86 13.60 -3.38
C GLY A 17 2.94 14.06 -4.35
N SER A 18 2.67 15.18 -5.02
CA SER A 18 3.72 15.90 -5.74
C SER A 18 4.81 16.33 -4.76
N LYS A 19 6.03 16.51 -5.28
CA LYS A 19 7.11 17.10 -4.50
C LYS A 19 6.98 18.63 -4.54
N ARG A 20 7.23 19.30 -3.42
CA ARG A 20 7.31 20.76 -3.33
C ARG A 20 8.74 21.21 -3.06
N SER A 21 9.21 22.19 -3.82
CA SER A 21 10.48 22.87 -3.58
C SER A 21 10.23 24.06 -2.65
N VAL A 22 10.81 24.03 -1.46
CA VAL A 22 10.63 25.07 -0.43
C VAL A 22 11.97 25.73 -0.13
N PRO A 23 12.08 27.08 -0.16
CA PRO A 23 13.32 27.77 0.19
C PRO A 23 13.82 27.42 1.59
N ILE A 24 15.14 27.30 1.73
CA ILE A 24 15.79 27.19 3.04
C ILE A 24 16.03 28.61 3.54
N TYR A 25 15.62 28.87 4.78
CA TYR A 25 15.79 30.17 5.43
C TYR A 25 16.90 30.11 6.49
N SER A 26 17.65 31.22 6.62
CA SER A 26 18.58 31.47 7.72
C SER A 26 18.44 32.93 8.16
N LYS A 27 18.32 33.16 9.48
CA LYS A 27 18.06 34.50 10.06
C LYS A 27 16.92 35.27 9.36
N GLY A 28 15.83 34.57 9.03
CA GLY A 28 14.64 35.14 8.39
C GLY A 28 14.76 35.44 6.89
N LYS A 29 15.90 35.14 6.24
CA LYS A 29 16.12 35.38 4.81
C LYS A 29 16.38 34.06 4.06
N PRO A 30 15.94 33.92 2.79
CA PRO A 30 16.30 32.76 1.97
C PRO A 30 17.82 32.65 1.83
N VAL A 31 18.34 31.43 1.95
CA VAL A 31 19.76 31.15 1.73
C VAL A 31 20.03 31.20 0.23
N ILE A 32 20.97 32.05 -0.19
CA ILE A 32 21.37 32.21 -1.59
C ILE A 32 22.79 31.66 -1.76
N LYS A 33 23.00 30.81 -2.78
CA LYS A 33 24.32 30.31 -3.18
C LYS A 33 24.48 30.46 -4.68
N LYS A 34 25.57 31.07 -5.13
CA LYS A 34 25.84 31.34 -6.56
C LYS A 34 24.65 32.04 -7.27
N GLY A 35 24.05 33.03 -6.60
CA GLY A 35 22.92 33.80 -7.14
C GLY A 35 21.58 33.07 -7.23
N ARG A 36 21.46 31.84 -6.69
CA ARG A 36 20.22 31.07 -6.67
C ARG A 36 19.76 30.79 -5.24
N VAL A 37 18.45 30.83 -5.01
CA VAL A 37 17.84 30.41 -3.75
C VAL A 37 18.03 28.91 -3.58
N ILE A 38 18.62 28.49 -2.47
CA ILE A 38 18.67 27.07 -2.11
C ILE A 38 17.31 26.65 -1.58
N THR A 39 16.79 25.56 -2.13
CA THR A 39 15.53 24.95 -1.71
C THR A 39 15.77 23.54 -1.19
N ARG A 40 14.85 23.06 -0.36
CA ARG A 40 14.70 21.64 -0.02
C ARG A 40 13.44 21.11 -0.66
N VAL A 41 13.47 19.84 -1.06
CA VAL A 41 12.31 19.16 -1.62
C VAL A 41 11.58 18.43 -0.50
N ILE A 42 10.27 18.64 -0.38
CA ILE A 42 9.41 17.98 0.60
C ILE A 42 8.22 17.31 -0.08
N ASP A 43 7.63 16.32 0.57
CA ASP A 43 6.34 15.76 0.15
C ASP A 43 5.21 16.79 0.36
N ASP A 44 4.34 16.94 -0.63
CA ASP A 44 3.19 17.85 -0.51
C ASP A 44 2.15 17.33 0.50
N ASN A 45 1.98 16.01 0.57
CA ASN A 45 1.07 15.35 1.50
C ASN A 45 1.81 15.00 2.81
N PRO A 46 1.61 15.73 3.92
CA PRO A 46 2.33 15.46 5.17
C PRO A 46 1.98 14.09 5.77
N LYS A 47 0.79 13.55 5.47
CA LYS A 47 0.34 12.24 5.97
C LYS A 47 1.11 11.07 5.35
N VAL A 48 1.78 11.28 4.21
CA VAL A 48 2.53 10.22 3.53
C VAL A 48 3.71 9.75 4.35
N VAL A 49 4.32 10.61 5.16
CA VAL A 49 5.51 10.26 5.96
C VAL A 49 5.17 9.18 6.97
N GLN A 50 4.13 9.40 7.78
CA GLN A 50 3.68 8.43 8.79
C GLN A 50 3.18 7.14 8.14
N TRP A 51 2.47 7.25 7.00
CA TRP A 51 2.02 6.08 6.24
C TRP A 51 3.19 5.21 5.76
N LYS A 52 4.23 5.82 5.17
CA LYS A 52 5.43 5.10 4.71
C LYS A 52 6.16 4.42 5.86
N GLN A 53 6.30 5.09 7.00
CA GLN A 53 6.89 4.49 8.20
C GLN A 53 6.11 3.25 8.67
N GLN A 54 4.78 3.33 8.65
CA GLN A 54 3.93 2.19 9.03
C GLN A 54 4.11 1.02 8.04
N VAL A 55 4.11 1.28 6.73
CA VAL A 55 4.34 0.25 5.72
C VAL A 55 5.71 -0.41 5.91
N ALA A 56 6.78 0.37 6.08
CA ALA A 56 8.13 -0.13 6.31
C ALA A 56 8.22 -1.00 7.58
N TYR A 57 7.53 -0.60 8.65
CA TYR A 57 7.46 -1.36 9.90
C TYR A 57 6.85 -2.75 9.69
N PHE A 58 5.66 -2.84 9.08
CA PHE A 58 5.02 -4.13 8.82
C PHE A 58 5.82 -4.99 7.83
N ALA A 59 6.49 -4.38 6.86
CA ALA A 59 7.36 -5.10 5.94
C ALA A 59 8.57 -5.71 6.66
N ALA A 60 9.20 -4.97 7.58
CA ALA A 60 10.31 -5.47 8.39
C ALA A 60 9.87 -6.61 9.31
N GLN A 61 8.68 -6.51 9.91
CA GLN A 61 8.11 -7.62 10.70
C GLN A 61 7.87 -8.87 9.84
N ALA A 62 7.32 -8.72 8.65
CA ALA A 62 7.07 -9.85 7.75
C ALA A 62 8.37 -10.53 7.27
N LEU A 63 9.45 -9.75 7.09
CA LEU A 63 10.78 -10.30 6.79
C LEU A 63 11.34 -11.12 7.97
N ASP A 64 11.23 -10.59 9.19
CA ASP A 64 11.66 -11.27 10.43
C ASP A 64 10.89 -12.58 10.65
N GLU A 65 9.57 -12.55 10.51
CA GLU A 65 8.70 -13.74 10.60
C GLU A 65 9.04 -14.79 9.54
N ALA A 66 9.45 -14.35 8.34
CA ALA A 66 9.90 -15.23 7.26
C ALA A 66 11.36 -15.69 7.40
N ASN A 67 12.08 -15.26 8.45
CA ASN A 67 13.52 -15.48 8.65
C ASN A 67 14.39 -15.01 7.47
N ILE A 68 13.98 -13.90 6.83
CA ILE A 68 14.72 -13.30 5.71
C ILE A 68 15.51 -12.11 6.23
N ASN A 69 16.84 -12.29 6.30
CA ASN A 69 17.75 -11.28 6.84
C ASN A 69 18.39 -10.38 5.77
N GLU A 70 18.14 -10.68 4.50
CA GLU A 70 18.71 -9.95 3.36
C GLU A 70 17.61 -9.40 2.47
N MET A 71 17.83 -8.20 1.95
CA MET A 71 16.96 -7.63 0.92
C MET A 71 16.89 -8.53 -0.31
N PHE A 72 15.77 -8.44 -1.02
CA PHE A 72 15.57 -9.10 -2.29
C PHE A 72 16.50 -8.46 -3.31
N SER A 73 17.21 -9.29 -4.07
CA SER A 73 18.26 -8.84 -5.02
C SER A 73 17.89 -9.13 -6.47
N GLY A 74 16.94 -10.03 -6.70
CA GLY A 74 16.41 -10.39 -8.00
C GLY A 74 15.20 -9.55 -8.43
N ALA A 75 14.54 -10.06 -9.48
CA ALA A 75 13.33 -9.49 -10.05
C ALA A 75 12.13 -9.71 -9.13
N ILE A 76 11.25 -8.73 -9.01
CA ILE A 76 10.16 -8.72 -8.03
C ILE A 76 8.80 -8.68 -8.71
N PHE A 77 7.89 -9.50 -8.20
CA PHE A 77 6.45 -9.33 -8.36
C PHE A 77 5.88 -8.60 -7.13
N LEU A 78 5.18 -7.50 -7.37
CA LEU A 78 4.48 -6.73 -6.35
C LEU A 78 2.97 -6.77 -6.57
N ARG A 79 2.21 -7.13 -5.53
CA ARG A 79 0.75 -7.07 -5.56
C ARG A 79 0.24 -6.21 -4.41
N LEU A 80 -0.51 -5.17 -4.77
CA LEU A 80 -1.10 -4.23 -3.82
C LEU A 80 -2.62 -4.21 -3.99
N VAL A 81 -3.35 -4.60 -2.94
CA VAL A 81 -4.82 -4.52 -2.91
C VAL A 81 -5.25 -3.51 -1.87
N PHE A 82 -5.61 -2.32 -2.33
CA PHE A 82 -6.11 -1.25 -1.49
C PHE A 82 -7.58 -1.47 -1.17
N GLN A 83 -7.89 -1.48 0.13
CA GLN A 83 -9.23 -1.61 0.67
C GLN A 83 -9.72 -0.28 1.20
N ARG A 84 -11.00 0.00 0.99
CA ARG A 84 -11.66 1.14 1.62
C ARG A 84 -13.10 0.84 2.03
N PRO A 85 -13.59 1.45 3.11
CA PRO A 85 -15.00 1.39 3.48
C PRO A 85 -15.90 1.87 2.35
N ARG A 86 -16.98 1.13 2.13
CA ARG A 86 -18.03 1.57 1.21
C ARG A 86 -18.77 2.77 1.82
N PRO A 87 -18.93 3.89 1.08
CA PRO A 87 -19.63 5.07 1.60
C PRO A 87 -21.05 4.76 2.07
N LYS A 88 -21.49 5.38 3.18
CA LYS A 88 -22.85 5.22 3.72
C LYS A 88 -23.93 5.57 2.70
N SER A 89 -23.65 6.52 1.80
CA SER A 89 -24.56 6.94 0.72
C SER A 89 -24.90 5.83 -0.28
N HIS A 90 -24.08 4.77 -0.35
CA HIS A 90 -24.31 3.60 -1.21
C HIS A 90 -25.36 2.65 -0.62
N TYR A 91 -25.72 2.83 0.65
CA TYR A 91 -26.76 2.08 1.32
C TYR A 91 -28.07 2.86 1.37
N GLY A 92 -29.18 2.15 1.60
CA GLY A 92 -30.48 2.77 1.89
C GLY A 92 -30.49 3.48 3.25
N THR A 93 -31.67 3.90 3.69
CA THR A 93 -31.89 4.57 4.98
C THR A 93 -32.89 3.77 5.83
N GLY A 94 -32.96 4.07 7.13
CA GLY A 94 -33.88 3.42 8.08
C GLY A 94 -33.76 1.89 8.07
N ARG A 95 -34.87 1.18 7.84
CA ARG A 95 -34.91 -0.29 7.72
C ARG A 95 -33.99 -0.87 6.64
N ASN A 96 -33.59 -0.05 5.65
CA ASN A 96 -32.72 -0.44 4.54
C ASN A 96 -31.26 0.00 4.72
N ALA A 97 -30.85 0.49 5.90
CA ALA A 97 -29.51 1.04 6.14
C ALA A 97 -28.35 0.05 5.89
N ARG A 98 -28.64 -1.26 5.89
CA ARG A 98 -27.67 -2.33 5.58
C ARG A 98 -27.79 -2.87 4.15
N ARG A 99 -28.74 -2.38 3.36
CA ARG A 99 -28.99 -2.83 1.99
C ARG A 99 -28.34 -1.89 0.99
N LEU A 100 -27.60 -2.45 0.04
CA LEU A 100 -26.98 -1.71 -1.05
C LEU A 100 -28.06 -1.17 -2.01
N LYS A 101 -27.91 0.09 -2.45
CA LYS A 101 -28.73 0.66 -3.52
C LYS A 101 -28.37 0.00 -4.86
N SER A 102 -29.35 -0.14 -5.75
CA SER A 102 -29.12 -0.61 -7.13
C SER A 102 -28.18 0.31 -7.92
N SER A 103 -28.18 1.61 -7.61
CA SER A 103 -27.29 2.61 -8.21
C SER A 103 -25.88 2.64 -7.59
N ALA A 104 -25.60 1.85 -6.55
CA ALA A 104 -24.30 1.87 -5.90
C ALA A 104 -23.22 1.26 -6.83
N PRO A 105 -22.11 1.96 -7.09
CA PRO A 105 -21.06 1.43 -7.96
C PRO A 105 -20.48 0.11 -7.43
N PRO A 106 -20.18 -0.86 -8.30
CA PRO A 106 -19.54 -2.12 -7.89
C PRO A 106 -18.11 -1.89 -7.40
N HIS A 107 -17.38 -0.95 -8.01
CA HIS A 107 -15.97 -0.68 -7.72
C HIS A 107 -15.71 0.73 -7.17
N PRO A 108 -14.69 0.92 -6.31
CA PRO A 108 -14.30 2.22 -5.79
C PRO A 108 -13.52 3.04 -6.83
N THR A 109 -14.22 3.78 -7.67
CA THR A 109 -13.63 4.62 -8.73
C THR A 109 -13.26 6.04 -8.29
N THR A 110 -13.64 6.47 -7.09
CA THR A 110 -13.30 7.83 -6.61
C THR A 110 -11.85 7.93 -6.15
N LYS A 111 -11.36 9.17 -6.04
CA LYS A 111 -10.08 9.52 -5.41
C LYS A 111 -9.86 8.77 -4.07
N PRO A 112 -8.60 8.53 -3.67
CA PRO A 112 -7.35 8.90 -4.35
C PRO A 112 -7.05 8.08 -5.61
N ASP A 113 -6.08 8.52 -6.42
CA ASP A 113 -5.56 7.78 -7.58
C ASP A 113 -4.85 6.47 -7.15
N LEU A 114 -4.94 5.40 -7.94
CA LEU A 114 -4.40 4.08 -7.56
C LEU A 114 -2.88 4.06 -7.65
N LEU A 115 -2.33 4.59 -8.74
CA LEU A 115 -0.88 4.60 -8.96
C LEU A 115 -0.17 5.47 -7.91
N LYS A 116 -0.76 6.60 -7.51
CA LYS A 116 -0.21 7.42 -6.42
C LYS A 116 -0.24 6.73 -5.05
N LEU A 117 -1.16 5.80 -4.84
CA LEU A 117 -1.15 4.98 -3.63
C LEU A 117 -0.05 3.92 -3.70
N ALA A 118 0.08 3.24 -4.84
CA ALA A 118 1.13 2.25 -5.09
C ALA A 118 2.53 2.84 -4.87
N ARG A 119 2.78 3.99 -5.49
CA ARG A 119 4.06 4.70 -5.34
C ARG A 119 4.44 5.04 -3.90
N ALA A 120 3.46 5.29 -3.02
CA ALA A 120 3.76 5.52 -1.61
C ALA A 120 4.22 4.23 -0.90
N VAL A 121 3.66 3.08 -1.30
CA VAL A 121 4.07 1.77 -0.79
C VAL A 121 5.45 1.42 -1.36
N GLU A 122 5.68 1.57 -2.67
CA GLU A 122 6.99 1.34 -3.29
C GLU A 122 8.09 2.18 -2.62
N ASP A 123 7.88 3.49 -2.47
CA ASP A 123 8.80 4.41 -1.78
C ASP A 123 9.09 3.96 -0.32
N ALA A 124 8.16 3.26 0.33
CA ALA A 124 8.33 2.77 1.71
C ALA A 124 9.08 1.43 1.80
N LEU A 125 9.01 0.62 0.75
CA LEU A 125 9.66 -0.69 0.69
C LEU A 125 11.09 -0.61 0.15
N SER A 126 11.41 0.42 -0.64
CA SER A 126 12.77 0.71 -1.11
C SER A 126 13.73 0.93 0.06
N GLY A 127 14.83 0.18 0.06
CA GLY A 127 15.83 0.13 1.14
C GLY A 127 15.42 -0.69 2.36
N VAL A 128 14.23 -1.32 2.35
CA VAL A 128 13.72 -2.20 3.42
C VAL A 128 13.61 -3.63 2.91
N VAL A 129 12.82 -3.85 1.87
CA VAL A 129 12.58 -5.19 1.28
C VAL A 129 13.50 -5.43 0.09
N TYR A 130 13.76 -4.39 -0.71
CA TYR A 130 14.59 -4.44 -1.92
C TYR A 130 15.40 -3.15 -2.04
N ARG A 131 16.44 -3.14 -2.87
CA ARG A 131 17.33 -1.97 -2.98
C ARG A 131 16.68 -0.81 -3.73
N ASP A 132 16.05 -1.10 -4.85
CA ASP A 132 15.52 -0.10 -5.78
C ASP A 132 14.19 -0.59 -6.39
N ASP A 133 13.24 0.33 -6.63
CA ASP A 133 11.93 0.00 -7.23
C ASP A 133 12.07 -0.49 -8.68
N ALA A 134 13.20 -0.22 -9.34
CA ALA A 134 13.57 -0.81 -10.63
C ALA A 134 13.65 -2.34 -10.61
N GLN A 135 13.71 -2.98 -9.44
CA GLN A 135 13.63 -4.45 -9.32
C GLN A 135 12.22 -4.99 -9.57
N ILE A 136 11.17 -4.17 -9.49
CA ILE A 136 9.79 -4.59 -9.71
C ILE A 136 9.54 -4.75 -11.22
N VAL A 137 9.43 -6.00 -11.68
CA VAL A 137 9.22 -6.33 -13.11
C VAL A 137 7.78 -6.68 -13.44
N LYS A 138 6.99 -7.04 -12.42
CA LYS A 138 5.56 -7.35 -12.56
C LYS A 138 4.81 -6.72 -11.39
N GLU A 139 3.75 -5.99 -11.69
CA GLU A 139 2.95 -5.30 -10.67
C GLU A 139 1.45 -5.54 -10.88
N CYS A 140 0.73 -5.84 -9.79
CA CYS A 140 -0.72 -5.98 -9.78
C CYS A 140 -1.35 -5.01 -8.77
N LEU A 141 -2.06 -4.01 -9.29
CA LEU A 141 -2.71 -2.97 -8.49
C LEU A 141 -4.23 -3.13 -8.52
N LYS A 142 -4.86 -3.23 -7.34
CA LYS A 142 -6.33 -3.32 -7.23
C LYS A 142 -6.87 -2.38 -6.16
N LYS A 143 -8.09 -1.88 -6.38
CA LYS A 143 -8.92 -1.27 -5.32
C LYS A 143 -10.21 -2.06 -5.14
N LYS A 144 -10.58 -2.31 -3.89
CA LYS A 144 -11.86 -2.93 -3.54
C LYS A 144 -12.52 -2.24 -2.36
N TYR A 145 -13.83 -2.43 -2.25
CA TYR A 145 -14.52 -2.13 -1.00
C TYR A 145 -14.18 -3.19 0.05
N GLY A 146 -14.00 -2.77 1.29
CA GLY A 146 -13.73 -3.62 2.44
C GLY A 146 -14.34 -3.02 3.71
N PRO A 147 -14.25 -3.74 4.85
CA PRO A 147 -14.83 -3.27 6.12
C PRO A 147 -14.09 -2.06 6.70
N HIS A 148 -12.79 -1.97 6.46
CA HIS A 148 -11.92 -0.89 6.94
C HIS A 148 -10.95 -0.45 5.83
N PHE A 149 -10.21 0.62 6.09
CA PHE A 149 -9.10 0.99 5.22
C PHE A 149 -7.89 0.10 5.51
N ALA A 150 -7.29 -0.43 4.46
CA ALA A 150 -6.05 -1.20 4.52
C ALA A 150 -5.37 -1.27 3.16
N VAL A 151 -4.11 -1.71 3.14
CA VAL A 151 -3.47 -2.29 1.95
C VAL A 151 -3.00 -3.69 2.29
N ASP A 152 -3.34 -4.64 1.41
CA ASP A 152 -2.84 -6.01 1.44
C ASP A 152 -1.67 -6.08 0.45
N VAL A 153 -0.47 -6.42 0.95
CA VAL A 153 0.80 -6.34 0.24
C VAL A 153 1.38 -7.73 0.10
N THR A 154 1.71 -8.13 -1.13
CA THR A 154 2.45 -9.35 -1.41
C THR A 154 3.68 -9.00 -2.23
N ILE A 155 4.85 -9.43 -1.79
CA ILE A 155 6.11 -9.26 -2.51
C ILE A 155 6.72 -10.65 -2.71
N MET A 156 7.05 -10.98 -3.95
CA MET A 156 7.70 -12.23 -4.31
C MET A 156 8.93 -11.96 -5.17
N GLU A 157 10.06 -12.56 -4.82
CA GLU A 157 11.20 -12.66 -5.71
C GLU A 157 10.91 -13.72 -6.77
N ILE A 158 11.15 -13.38 -8.03
CA ILE A 158 10.88 -14.24 -9.18
C ILE A 158 12.22 -14.89 -9.58
N ASP A 159 12.32 -16.20 -9.36
CA ASP A 159 13.42 -16.99 -9.92
C ASP A 159 13.12 -17.27 -11.41
N GLY A 160 14.12 -17.18 -12.27
CA GLY A 160 13.96 -17.27 -13.73
C GLY A 160 13.25 -18.55 -14.22
N CYS A 161 11.99 -18.41 -14.61
CA CYS A 161 11.32 -18.98 -15.78
C CYS A 161 9.89 -18.42 -15.76
N ASP A 162 9.48 -17.70 -16.81
CA ASP A 162 8.12 -17.17 -16.95
C ASP A 162 7.10 -18.30 -17.14
N SER A 163 6.73 -18.98 -16.06
CA SER A 163 5.48 -19.74 -16.02
C SER A 163 4.39 -18.79 -15.55
N GLU A 164 3.50 -18.46 -16.49
CA GLU A 164 2.22 -17.76 -16.45
C GLU A 164 1.76 -17.16 -15.11
N CYS A 165 1.27 -15.92 -15.16
CA CYS A 165 0.63 -15.20 -14.07
C CYS A 165 -0.45 -16.06 -13.39
N VAL A 166 -0.06 -16.86 -12.40
CA VAL A 166 -1.01 -17.58 -11.55
C VAL A 166 -1.66 -16.51 -10.68
N ASP A 167 -2.97 -16.33 -10.83
CA ASP A 167 -3.77 -15.64 -9.81
C ASP A 167 -3.50 -16.37 -8.50
N VAL A 168 -2.65 -15.79 -7.64
CA VAL A 168 -2.48 -16.27 -6.27
C VAL A 168 -3.78 -15.91 -5.54
N GLU A 169 -4.78 -16.79 -5.67
CA GLU A 169 -5.87 -16.87 -4.72
C GLU A 169 -5.27 -17.28 -3.39
N VAL A 170 -5.01 -16.28 -2.54
CA VAL A 170 -4.72 -16.52 -1.13
C VAL A 170 -5.96 -17.17 -0.54
N ASN A 171 -5.99 -18.51 -0.54
CA ASN A 171 -7.01 -19.31 0.11
C ASN A 171 -7.03 -18.94 1.59
N ARG A 172 -8.06 -18.19 1.99
CA ARG A 172 -8.39 -17.94 3.40
C ARG A 172 -9.35 -19.01 3.84
N GLU A 173 -8.83 -20.17 4.24
CA GLU A 173 -9.56 -21.12 5.05
C GLU A 173 -8.92 -21.17 6.44
N SER A 174 -9.64 -20.61 7.42
CA SER A 174 -9.92 -21.23 8.74
C SER A 174 -10.16 -20.14 9.79
N ASP A 175 -11.43 -19.81 10.00
CA ASP A 175 -11.97 -19.34 11.28
C ASP A 175 -13.49 -19.54 11.27
N GLN A 176 -13.89 -20.81 11.38
CA GLN A 176 -15.20 -21.19 11.90
C GLN A 176 -14.97 -22.10 13.10
N GLU A 177 -14.62 -21.49 14.22
CA GLU A 177 -14.60 -22.17 15.51
C GLU A 177 -16.00 -22.15 16.13
N ALA A 178 -16.53 -23.37 16.30
CA ALA A 178 -17.43 -23.84 17.35
C ALA A 178 -18.67 -23.02 17.73
N ARG A 179 -19.84 -23.49 17.28
CA ARG A 179 -21.08 -23.41 18.07
C ARG A 179 -21.33 -24.79 18.71
N PRO A 180 -21.42 -24.91 20.05
CA PRO A 180 -21.85 -26.17 20.66
C PRO A 180 -23.34 -26.39 20.38
N LYS A 181 -23.68 -27.59 19.91
CA LYS A 181 -25.06 -28.08 19.90
C LYS A 181 -25.48 -28.33 21.35
N ILE A 182 -26.47 -27.58 21.83
CA ILE A 182 -27.19 -27.92 23.06
C ILE A 182 -28.40 -28.75 22.62
N SER A 183 -28.48 -29.95 23.20
CA SER A 183 -29.59 -30.91 23.12
C SER A 183 -30.89 -30.34 23.65
#